data_AF-A0A6G0HEH5-F1
#
_entry.id   AF-A0A6G0HEH5-F1
#
_cell.length_a   1.000
_cell.length_b   1.000
_cell.length_c   1.000
_cell.angle_alpha   90.00
_cell.angle_beta   90.00
_cell.angle_gamma   90.00
#
_symmetry.space_group_name_H-M   'P 1'
#
loop_
_entity.id
_entity.type
_entity.pdbx_description
1 polymer ?
#
loop_
_entity_poly.entity_id
_entity_poly.type
_entity_poly.pdbx_seq_one_letter_code
_entity_poly.pdbx_strand_id
1 'polypeptide(L)'
;MEASGNLRLDDEKSDQEEDACKDSEEDQLRRSGRGRNPMDKMLSFQREEAHKKEKRLTHLYEQWKIQARNAREQLKLDIPENQLAALKDTLEKGKDDLTNVYVEIRYHLTPSSERRRIDACEAVTQDIVKIAYEAIAGIDGDFDSEAVKQRLRELLNRDYAHSIYSSTASPSSQHSSSNHGQPSVCSTVAAKRIDAAAELAAKEAEYEVLLEEERQTERIQLLEEQQKRELEAQKHELKRLNVEKDIKGTRARYIIDHNMTCSKTAVAGMRTCVQLKIQFKIQ
;
A
#
# COMPACT_ATOMS: atom_id res chain seq x y z
N MET A 1 -35.05 2.41 70.89
CA MET A 1 -36.42 2.07 70.45
C MET A 1 -37.01 3.30 69.82
N GLU A 2 -37.48 3.14 68.59
CA GLU A 2 -38.62 3.87 67.96
C GLU A 2 -38.45 5.38 67.76
N ALA A 3 -38.26 5.86 66.53
CA ALA A 3 -39.24 5.98 65.43
C ALA A 3 -40.08 7.28 65.51
N SER A 4 -40.49 7.76 64.32
CA SER A 4 -41.25 8.98 64.01
C SER A 4 -40.36 10.20 63.74
N GLY A 5 -40.14 10.67 62.51
CA GLY A 5 -40.94 10.52 61.29
C GLY A 5 -42.00 11.62 61.19
N ASN A 6 -41.74 12.60 60.31
CA ASN A 6 -42.69 13.20 59.35
C ASN A 6 -42.27 14.63 58.95
N LEU A 7 -41.52 14.72 57.86
CA LEU A 7 -41.69 15.80 56.88
C LEU A 7 -42.29 15.13 55.66
N ARG A 8 -43.56 15.43 55.41
CA ARG A 8 -44.31 15.02 54.23
C ARG A 8 -44.92 16.28 53.65
N LEU A 9 -44.56 16.58 52.41
CA LEU A 9 -45.48 16.92 51.33
C LEU A 9 -44.73 16.64 50.03
N ASP A 10 -45.06 15.46 49.50
CA ASP A 10 -45.01 15.04 48.09
C ASP A 10 -45.82 16.07 47.25
N ASP A 11 -45.78 16.25 45.93
CA ASP A 11 -45.48 15.43 44.75
C ASP A 11 -45.48 16.41 43.54
N GLU A 12 -44.69 16.14 42.50
CA GLU A 12 -45.16 15.98 41.09
C GLU A 12 -44.01 16.09 40.04
N LYS A 13 -43.78 14.95 39.36
CA LYS A 13 -43.61 14.75 37.90
C LYS A 13 -42.28 15.19 37.23
N SER A 14 -41.34 14.29 36.88
CA SER A 14 -41.26 13.26 35.81
C SER A 14 -41.28 13.80 34.36
N ASP A 15 -40.06 13.82 33.79
CA ASP A 15 -39.57 13.35 32.47
C ASP A 15 -40.15 13.81 31.12
N GLN A 16 -39.20 13.93 30.17
CA GLN A 16 -39.25 13.86 28.69
C GLN A 16 -39.13 15.17 27.85
N GLU A 17 -37.95 15.27 27.23
CA GLU A 17 -37.66 15.38 25.77
C GLU A 17 -38.20 16.52 24.89
N GLU A 18 -37.22 17.09 24.16
CA GLU A 18 -37.21 17.44 22.72
C GLU A 18 -37.78 18.77 22.15
N ASP A 19 -36.85 19.42 21.42
CA ASP A 19 -36.96 19.90 20.03
C ASP A 19 -37.34 21.37 19.70
N ALA A 20 -36.59 21.83 18.67
CA ALA A 20 -36.84 22.87 17.69
C ALA A 20 -36.60 24.34 18.05
N CYS A 21 -35.50 24.88 17.50
CA CYS A 21 -35.68 25.99 16.56
C CYS A 21 -34.73 25.87 15.37
N LYS A 22 -35.36 25.78 14.21
CA LYS A 22 -34.79 25.68 12.87
C LYS A 22 -34.07 26.97 12.51
N ASP A 23 -32.88 26.84 11.92
CA ASP A 23 -32.44 27.80 10.92
C ASP A 23 -31.91 27.02 9.71
N SER A 24 -32.82 26.76 8.80
CA SER A 24 -32.56 26.33 7.44
C SER A 24 -33.28 27.34 6.57
N GLU A 25 -32.52 28.12 5.80
CA GLU A 25 -32.84 28.54 4.43
C GLU A 25 -31.97 29.73 4.01
N GLU A 26 -30.64 29.58 3.96
CA GLU A 26 -29.82 30.51 3.16
C GLU A 26 -28.44 29.93 2.83
N ASP A 27 -28.41 28.75 2.21
CA ASP A 27 -27.22 28.31 1.47
C ASP A 27 -27.56 27.42 0.27
N GLN A 28 -28.74 27.66 -0.34
CA GLN A 28 -29.07 27.17 -1.68
C GLN A 28 -28.45 28.07 -2.75
N LEU A 29 -27.13 28.27 -2.69
CA LEU A 29 -26.35 28.81 -3.79
C LEU A 29 -25.73 27.65 -4.59
N ARG A 30 -26.51 27.19 -5.57
CA ARG A 30 -26.05 26.60 -6.84
C ARG A 30 -24.83 25.67 -6.75
N ARG A 31 -24.93 24.55 -6.03
CA ARG A 31 -23.95 23.47 -6.14
C ARG A 31 -24.38 22.50 -7.25
N SER A 32 -23.65 22.50 -8.36
CA SER A 32 -23.75 21.40 -9.33
C SER A 32 -23.38 20.11 -8.62
N GLY A 33 -24.40 19.28 -8.38
CA GLY A 33 -24.29 17.97 -7.74
C GLY A 33 -23.60 16.96 -8.64
N ARG A 34 -22.28 17.10 -8.82
CA ARG A 34 -21.43 15.94 -9.05
C ARG A 34 -20.89 15.55 -7.69
N GLY A 35 -21.46 14.50 -7.10
CA GLY A 35 -20.81 13.79 -6.00
C GLY A 35 -19.38 13.52 -6.45
N ARG A 36 -18.41 14.21 -5.85
CA ARG A 36 -17.01 13.94 -6.09
C ARG A 36 -16.74 12.62 -5.39
N ASN A 37 -17.05 11.51 -6.07
CA ASN A 37 -16.50 10.22 -5.73
C ASN A 37 -14.98 10.44 -5.66
N PRO A 38 -14.33 10.21 -4.52
CA PRO A 38 -12.90 10.36 -4.40
C PRO A 38 -12.25 9.68 -5.60
N MET A 39 -11.52 10.47 -6.39
CA MET A 39 -10.80 10.01 -7.57
C MET A 39 -10.04 8.74 -7.17
N ASP A 40 -10.11 7.67 -7.94
CA ASP A 40 -9.51 6.37 -7.61
C ASP A 40 -8.05 6.51 -7.09
N LYS A 41 -7.32 7.47 -7.66
CA LYS A 41 -5.97 7.90 -7.25
C LYS A 41 -5.84 8.41 -5.79
N MET A 42 -6.87 9.07 -5.25
CA MET A 42 -6.91 9.53 -3.86
C MET A 42 -7.14 8.37 -2.89
N LEU A 43 -8.00 7.41 -3.25
CA LEU A 43 -8.22 6.21 -2.44
C LEU A 43 -6.99 5.31 -2.45
N SER A 44 -6.33 5.16 -3.60
CA SER A 44 -5.08 4.40 -3.69
C SER A 44 -3.98 5.03 -2.83
N PHE A 45 -3.84 6.36 -2.84
CA PHE A 45 -2.87 7.07 -2.00
C PHE A 45 -3.14 6.87 -0.49
N GLN A 46 -4.41 6.94 -0.07
CA GLN A 46 -4.76 6.70 1.34
C GLN A 46 -4.48 5.25 1.78
N ARG A 47 -4.77 4.27 0.91
CA ARG A 47 -4.41 2.87 1.19
C ARG A 47 -2.90 2.67 1.28
N GLU A 48 -2.13 3.31 0.41
CA GLU A 48 -0.67 3.22 0.42
C GLU A 48 -0.08 3.81 1.70
N GLU A 49 -0.56 4.97 2.15
CA GLU A 49 -0.14 5.59 3.40
C GLU A 49 -0.52 4.74 4.63
N ALA A 50 -1.72 4.15 4.64
CA ALA A 50 -2.13 3.23 5.71
C ALA A 50 -1.25 1.97 5.75
N HIS A 51 -0.97 1.38 4.60
CA HIS A 51 -0.10 0.21 4.48
C HIS A 51 1.35 0.50 4.87
N LYS A 52 1.86 1.71 4.58
CA LYS A 52 3.19 2.15 5.03
C LYS A 52 3.26 2.22 6.56
N LYS A 53 2.20 2.72 7.20
CA LYS A 53 2.11 2.76 8.67
C LYS A 53 1.94 1.36 9.28
N GLU A 54 1.21 0.46 8.64
CA GLU A 54 1.10 -0.95 9.06
C GLU A 54 2.45 -1.67 9.01
N LYS A 55 3.22 -1.48 7.93
CA LYS A 55 4.61 -1.96 7.83
C LYS A 55 5.48 -1.41 8.95
N ARG A 56 5.33 -0.12 9.27
CA ARG A 56 6.03 0.52 10.39
C ARG A 56 5.64 -0.11 11.73
N LEU A 57 4.35 -0.36 11.97
CA LEU A 57 3.87 -1.02 13.18
C LEU A 57 4.51 -2.41 13.35
N THR A 58 4.50 -3.20 12.28
CA THR A 58 5.09 -4.54 12.27
C THR A 58 6.60 -4.49 12.56
N HIS A 59 7.31 -3.56 11.92
CA HIS A 59 8.74 -3.36 12.15
C HIS A 59 9.05 -2.97 13.61
N LEU A 60 8.33 -2.00 14.16
CA LEU A 60 8.49 -1.58 15.55
C LEU A 60 8.21 -2.74 16.52
N TYR A 61 7.19 -3.56 16.27
CA TYR A 61 6.90 -4.73 17.10
C TYR A 61 8.02 -5.77 17.10
N GLU A 62 8.61 -6.08 15.94
CA GLU A 62 9.74 -7.00 15.89
C GLU A 62 10.98 -6.41 16.57
N GLN A 63 11.22 -5.10 16.41
CA GLN A 63 12.30 -4.40 17.12
C GLN A 63 12.09 -4.46 18.64
N TRP A 64 10.87 -4.17 19.10
CA TRP A 64 10.52 -4.25 20.52
C TRP A 64 10.64 -5.68 21.06
N LYS A 65 10.26 -6.71 20.29
CA LYS A 65 10.48 -8.12 20.69
C LYS A 65 11.95 -8.42 20.95
N ILE A 66 12.85 -7.90 20.11
CA ILE A 66 14.29 -8.04 20.32
C ILE A 66 14.71 -7.36 21.63
N GLN A 67 14.20 -6.14 21.89
CA GLN A 67 14.46 -5.43 23.14
C GLN A 67 13.93 -6.19 24.35
N ALA A 68 12.71 -6.72 24.30
CA ALA A 68 12.10 -7.51 25.38
C ALA A 68 12.85 -8.82 25.67
N ARG A 69 13.44 -9.45 24.66
CA ARG A 69 14.33 -10.61 24.82
C ARG A 69 15.66 -10.22 25.46
N ASN A 70 16.28 -9.15 24.97
CA ASN A 70 17.52 -8.62 25.52
C ASN A 70 17.33 -8.24 27.00
N ALA A 71 16.26 -7.52 27.31
CA ALA A 71 15.90 -7.14 28.68
C ALA A 71 15.81 -8.33 29.62
N ARG A 72 15.11 -9.38 29.19
CA ARG A 72 15.01 -10.62 29.95
C ARG A 72 16.37 -11.30 30.16
N GLU A 73 17.25 -11.29 29.15
CA GLU A 73 18.59 -11.88 29.30
C GLU A 73 19.47 -11.05 30.25
N GLN A 74 19.39 -9.72 30.19
CA GLN A 74 20.11 -8.83 31.11
C GLN A 74 19.61 -8.95 32.55
N LEU A 75 18.31 -9.09 32.77
CA LEU A 75 17.73 -9.30 34.10
C LEU A 75 18.18 -10.59 34.80
N LYS A 76 18.76 -11.56 34.08
CA LYS A 76 19.35 -12.75 34.72
C LYS A 76 20.69 -12.44 35.38
N LEU A 77 21.35 -11.37 34.95
CA LEU A 77 22.62 -10.89 35.46
C LEU A 77 22.35 -9.83 36.53
N ASP A 78 23.27 -9.72 37.47
CA ASP A 78 23.30 -8.58 38.38
C ASP A 78 23.80 -7.36 37.59
N ILE A 79 22.86 -6.51 37.18
CA ILE A 79 23.15 -5.29 36.42
C ILE A 79 22.94 -4.06 37.30
N PRO A 80 23.79 -3.03 37.16
CA PRO A 80 23.67 -1.83 37.98
C PRO A 80 22.38 -1.07 37.65
N GLU A 81 21.86 -0.37 38.66
CA GLU A 81 20.56 0.33 38.61
C GLU A 81 20.44 1.30 37.43
N ASN A 82 21.53 1.95 37.02
CA ASN A 82 21.54 2.85 35.85
C ASN A 82 21.28 2.11 34.52
N GLN A 83 21.82 0.90 34.35
CA GLN A 83 21.57 0.06 33.18
C GLN A 83 20.14 -0.48 33.21
N LEU A 84 19.65 -0.82 34.40
CA LEU A 84 18.28 -1.29 34.59
C LEU A 84 17.24 -0.19 34.28
N ALA A 85 17.50 1.05 34.70
CA ALA A 85 16.68 2.21 34.35
C ALA A 85 16.68 2.45 32.82
N ALA A 86 17.85 2.41 32.17
CA ALA A 86 17.94 2.56 30.71
C ALA A 86 17.18 1.45 29.95
N LEU A 87 17.19 0.23 30.49
CA LEU A 87 16.45 -0.91 29.94
C LEU A 87 14.94 -0.68 30.02
N LYS A 88 14.46 -0.23 31.17
CA LYS A 88 13.06 0.16 31.38
C LYS A 88 12.63 1.26 30.42
N ASP A 89 13.40 2.36 30.35
CA ASP A 89 13.08 3.50 29.48
C ASP A 89 13.01 3.07 28.00
N THR A 90 13.92 2.18 27.58
CA THR A 90 13.94 1.65 26.22
C THR A 90 12.68 0.82 25.91
N LEU A 91 12.24 -0.04 26.85
CA LEU A 91 11.04 -0.85 26.68
C LEU A 91 9.76 -0.03 26.72
N GLU A 92 9.66 0.93 27.63
CA GLU A 92 8.50 1.83 27.75
C GLU A 92 8.37 2.69 26.49
N LYS A 93 9.48 3.28 26.02
CA LYS A 93 9.51 4.02 24.76
C LYS A 93 9.10 3.16 23.57
N GLY A 94 9.62 1.94 23.47
CA GLY A 94 9.24 1.01 22.40
C GLY A 94 7.74 0.70 22.42
N LYS A 95 7.18 0.40 23.60
CA LYS A 95 5.74 0.19 23.80
C LYS A 95 4.93 1.43 23.40
N ASP A 96 5.36 2.63 23.78
CA ASP A 96 4.70 3.88 23.44
C ASP A 96 4.72 4.15 21.93
N ASP A 97 5.86 3.94 21.27
CA ASP A 97 5.98 4.07 19.81
C ASP A 97 5.02 3.14 19.07
N LEU A 98 4.88 1.89 19.51
CA LEU A 98 3.89 0.95 18.97
C LEU A 98 2.45 1.42 19.21
N THR A 99 2.15 1.85 20.43
CA THR A 99 0.81 2.28 20.84
C THR A 99 0.36 3.49 20.01
N ASN A 100 1.27 4.46 19.82
CA ASN A 100 1.02 5.66 19.03
C ASN A 100 0.72 5.31 17.56
N VAL A 101 1.56 4.48 16.93
CA VAL A 101 1.31 4.05 15.54
C VAL A 101 0.00 3.28 15.44
N TYR A 102 -0.30 2.36 16.37
CA TYR A 102 -1.55 1.62 16.39
C TYR A 102 -2.77 2.55 16.48
N VAL A 103 -2.75 3.55 17.37
CA VAL A 103 -3.84 4.53 17.51
C VAL A 103 -4.09 5.28 16.19
N GLU A 104 -3.04 5.60 15.44
CA GLU A 104 -3.18 6.26 14.13
C GLU A 104 -3.85 5.39 13.07
N ILE A 105 -3.64 4.07 13.08
CA ILE A 105 -4.11 3.15 12.02
C ILE A 105 -5.26 2.24 12.42
N ARG A 106 -5.71 2.26 13.68
CA ARG A 106 -6.76 1.38 14.20
C ARG A 106 -8.09 1.42 13.43
N TYR A 107 -8.39 2.52 12.75
CA TYR A 107 -9.60 2.66 11.93
C TYR A 107 -9.51 1.95 10.57
N HIS A 108 -8.30 1.57 10.16
CA HIS A 108 -8.02 0.89 8.89
C HIS A 108 -7.55 -0.55 9.07
N LEU A 109 -7.20 -0.97 10.29
CA LEU A 109 -6.72 -2.32 10.59
C LEU A 109 -7.84 -3.29 10.95
N THR A 110 -7.58 -4.57 10.71
CA THR A 110 -8.38 -5.68 11.26
C THR A 110 -8.24 -5.67 12.80
N PRO A 111 -9.32 -5.41 13.57
CA PRO A 111 -9.21 -5.09 14.99
C PRO A 111 -8.72 -6.22 15.90
N SER A 112 -8.67 -7.47 15.44
CA SER A 112 -8.49 -8.63 16.33
C SER A 112 -7.03 -9.02 16.58
N SER A 113 -6.20 -9.07 15.54
CA SER A 113 -4.81 -9.56 15.65
C SER A 113 -3.86 -8.49 16.21
N GLU A 114 -3.90 -7.29 15.65
CA GLU A 114 -3.00 -6.21 16.04
C GLU A 114 -3.31 -5.68 17.44
N ARG A 115 -4.59 -5.61 17.83
CA ARG A 115 -4.97 -5.25 19.19
C ARG A 115 -4.35 -6.20 20.22
N ARG A 116 -4.40 -7.51 19.96
CA ARG A 116 -3.82 -8.53 20.84
C ARG A 116 -2.30 -8.41 20.94
N ARG A 117 -1.62 -8.06 19.85
CA ARG A 117 -0.16 -7.79 19.86
C ARG A 117 0.19 -6.59 20.72
N ILE A 118 -0.59 -5.52 20.64
CA ILE A 118 -0.40 -4.32 21.49
C ILE A 118 -0.66 -4.65 22.96
N ASP A 119 -1.74 -5.36 23.27
CA ASP A 119 -2.04 -5.79 24.65
C ASP A 119 -0.95 -6.70 25.23
N ALA A 120 -0.43 -7.63 24.41
CA ALA A 120 0.68 -8.48 24.81
C ALA A 120 1.97 -7.68 25.02
N CYS A 121 2.24 -6.69 24.16
CA CYS A 121 3.36 -5.77 24.31
C CYS A 121 3.30 -5.02 25.65
N GLU A 122 2.14 -4.44 25.94
CA GLU A 122 1.88 -3.73 27.19
C GLU A 122 2.05 -4.64 28.42
N ALA A 123 1.43 -5.81 28.42
CA ALA A 123 1.51 -6.77 29.53
C ALA A 123 2.95 -7.25 29.78
N VAL A 124 3.70 -7.59 28.72
CA VAL A 124 5.09 -8.03 28.87
C VAL A 124 5.99 -6.90 29.35
N THR A 125 5.83 -5.68 28.84
CA THR A 125 6.61 -4.53 29.34
C THR A 125 6.34 -4.29 30.82
N GLN A 126 5.07 -4.32 31.25
CA GLN A 126 4.72 -4.14 32.66
C GLN A 126 5.34 -5.21 33.56
N ASP A 127 5.30 -6.48 33.15
CA ASP A 127 5.91 -7.57 33.93
C ASP A 127 7.43 -7.46 33.99
N ILE A 128 8.11 -7.15 32.88
CA ILE A 128 9.57 -6.97 32.87
C ILE A 128 9.96 -5.81 33.81
N VAL A 129 9.23 -4.70 33.74
CA VAL A 129 9.43 -3.54 34.62
C VAL A 129 9.17 -3.89 36.08
N LYS A 130 8.15 -4.70 36.36
CA LYS A 130 7.87 -5.17 37.71
C LYS A 130 9.01 -6.05 38.24
N ILE A 131 9.51 -6.98 37.43
CA ILE A 131 10.64 -7.86 37.78
C ILE A 131 11.91 -7.02 38.01
N ALA A 132 12.13 -5.98 37.21
CA ALA A 132 13.21 -5.02 37.41
C ALA A 132 13.12 -4.32 38.78
N TYR A 133 11.94 -3.82 39.16
CA TYR A 133 11.75 -3.19 40.47
C TYR A 133 11.94 -4.18 41.63
N GLU A 134 11.42 -5.40 41.50
CA GLU A 134 11.62 -6.46 42.50
C GLU A 134 13.10 -6.83 42.67
N ALA A 135 13.89 -6.79 41.59
CA ALA A 135 15.34 -7.04 41.63
C ALA A 135 16.10 -5.94 42.40
N ILE A 136 15.66 -4.68 42.34
CA ILE A 136 16.26 -3.57 43.10
C ILE A 136 15.77 -3.58 44.56
N ALA A 137 14.51 -3.92 44.80
CA ALA A 137 13.86 -3.83 46.10
C ALA A 137 14.14 -5.01 47.05
N GLY A 138 15.10 -5.89 46.72
CA GLY A 138 15.45 -7.07 47.50
C GLY A 138 15.65 -6.75 48.99
N ILE A 139 14.88 -7.47 49.83
CA ILE A 139 14.72 -7.21 51.28
C ILE A 139 16.04 -7.32 52.07
N ASP A 140 17.07 -7.96 51.51
CA ASP A 140 18.39 -8.13 52.14
C ASP A 140 19.55 -7.39 51.43
N GLY A 141 19.25 -6.57 50.40
CA GLY A 141 20.26 -5.81 49.65
C GLY A 141 21.19 -6.63 48.75
N ASP A 142 21.00 -7.95 48.68
CA ASP A 142 21.71 -8.86 47.78
C ASP A 142 20.80 -9.32 46.63
N PHE A 143 21.38 -9.49 45.45
CA PHE A 143 20.65 -9.86 44.23
C PHE A 143 20.28 -11.35 44.27
N ASP A 144 18.99 -11.66 44.49
CA ASP A 144 18.48 -13.03 44.41
C ASP A 144 18.24 -13.46 42.95
N SER A 145 19.32 -13.95 42.34
CA SER A 145 19.33 -14.48 40.98
C SER A 145 18.29 -15.60 40.76
N GLU A 146 18.00 -16.43 41.77
CA GLU A 146 17.06 -17.55 41.61
C GLU A 146 15.61 -17.08 41.68
N ALA A 147 15.27 -16.12 42.56
CA ALA A 147 13.95 -15.50 42.56
C ALA A 147 13.67 -14.76 41.24
N VAL A 148 14.64 -13.99 40.71
CA VAL A 148 14.49 -13.29 39.44
C VAL A 148 14.32 -14.28 38.28
N LYS A 149 15.13 -15.35 38.22
CA LYS A 149 14.95 -16.42 37.22
C LYS A 149 13.60 -17.10 37.34
N GLN A 150 13.09 -17.32 38.55
CA GLN A 150 11.78 -17.92 38.77
C GLN A 150 10.66 -17.02 38.24
N ARG A 151 10.69 -15.72 38.53
CA ARG A 151 9.75 -14.74 37.97
C ARG A 151 9.82 -14.67 36.45
N LEU A 152 11.02 -14.71 35.87
CA LEU A 152 11.20 -14.76 34.42
C LEU A 152 10.68 -16.07 33.80
N ARG A 153 10.68 -17.19 34.52
CA ARG A 153 10.02 -18.44 34.08
C ARG A 153 8.50 -18.32 34.15
N GLU A 154 7.97 -17.71 35.21
CA GLU A 154 6.52 -17.45 35.35
C GLU A 154 6.00 -16.54 34.23
N LEU A 155 6.75 -15.51 33.83
CA LEU A 155 6.45 -14.65 32.69
C LEU A 155 6.28 -15.46 31.39
N LEU A 156 7.14 -16.45 31.14
CA LEU A 156 7.07 -17.27 29.94
C LEU A 156 5.85 -18.20 29.88
N ASN A 157 5.27 -18.52 31.03
CA ASN A 157 4.07 -19.37 31.13
C ASN A 157 2.77 -18.58 30.91
N ARG A 158 2.85 -17.27 30.66
CA ARG A 158 1.69 -16.42 30.40
C ARG A 158 1.30 -16.47 28.92
N ASP A 159 0.00 -16.57 28.65
CA ASP A 159 -0.54 -16.68 27.28
C ASP A 159 -0.11 -15.52 26.38
N TYR A 160 -0.09 -14.29 26.90
CA TYR A 160 0.32 -13.11 26.15
C TYR A 160 1.81 -13.12 25.77
N ALA A 161 2.67 -13.76 26.57
CA ALA A 161 4.11 -13.80 26.38
C ALA A 161 4.54 -14.84 25.33
N HIS A 162 3.70 -15.84 25.05
CA HIS A 162 4.01 -16.91 24.10
C HIS A 162 4.36 -16.38 22.70
N SER A 163 3.63 -15.40 22.17
CA SER A 163 3.90 -14.87 20.81
C SER A 163 5.24 -14.12 20.68
N ILE A 164 5.83 -13.72 21.80
CA ILE A 164 7.04 -12.90 21.89
C ILE A 164 8.27 -13.77 22.10
N TYR A 165 8.14 -14.75 23.00
CA TYR A 165 9.25 -15.59 23.46
C TYR A 165 9.23 -17.03 22.95
N SER A 166 8.12 -17.51 22.34
CA SER A 166 8.12 -18.81 21.69
C SER A 166 9.09 -18.77 20.51
N SER A 167 10.19 -19.50 20.63
CA SER A 167 11.17 -19.63 19.57
C SER A 167 10.56 -20.37 18.39
N THR A 168 10.34 -19.63 17.31
CA THR A 168 10.53 -20.11 15.94
C THR A 168 11.99 -20.54 15.76
N ALA A 169 12.38 -21.65 16.38
CA ALA A 169 13.55 -22.45 15.99
C ALA A 169 13.08 -23.68 15.19
N SER A 170 12.00 -23.51 14.44
CA SER A 170 11.60 -24.39 13.34
C SER A 170 10.93 -23.49 12.31
N PRO A 171 11.34 -23.58 11.03
CA PRO A 171 10.75 -22.78 9.98
C PRO A 171 9.28 -23.16 9.88
N SER A 172 8.41 -22.15 9.85
CA SER A 172 7.07 -22.21 9.27
C SER A 172 6.31 -23.53 9.42
N SER A 173 5.49 -23.66 10.46
CA SER A 173 4.20 -24.31 10.28
C SER A 173 3.21 -23.67 11.24
N GLN A 174 2.31 -22.87 10.65
CA GLN A 174 1.00 -22.67 11.23
C GLN A 174 0.40 -24.05 11.42
N HIS A 175 0.12 -24.45 12.66
CA HIS A 175 -1.14 -25.10 13.05
C HIS A 175 -1.11 -25.28 14.57
N SER A 176 -2.03 -24.57 15.22
CA SER A 176 -2.33 -24.70 16.63
C SER A 176 -2.88 -26.11 16.93
N SER A 177 -2.22 -26.86 17.80
CA SER A 177 -2.90 -27.72 18.78
C SER A 177 -1.90 -28.27 19.81
N SER A 178 -2.40 -28.37 21.02
CA SER A 178 -1.75 -28.68 22.29
C SER A 178 -0.96 -30.00 22.38
N ASN A 179 -0.13 -30.04 23.43
CA ASN A 179 0.35 -31.18 24.20
C ASN A 179 1.71 -31.78 23.81
N HIS A 180 2.71 -31.35 24.59
CA HIS A 180 3.69 -32.19 25.30
C HIS A 180 3.81 -33.65 24.81
N GLY A 181 4.58 -33.83 23.73
CA GLY A 181 5.02 -35.13 23.26
C GLY A 181 6.18 -34.91 22.31
N GLN A 182 7.32 -35.53 22.61
CA GLN A 182 8.47 -35.57 21.70
C GLN A 182 8.00 -35.97 20.29
N PRO A 183 8.43 -35.26 19.22
CA PRO A 183 7.96 -35.55 17.87
C PRO A 183 8.37 -36.97 17.49
N SER A 184 7.38 -37.83 17.24
CA SER A 184 7.64 -39.20 16.79
C SER A 184 8.22 -39.17 15.37
N VAL A 185 9.09 -40.13 15.04
CA VAL A 185 9.70 -40.29 13.70
C VAL A 185 8.64 -40.40 12.59
N CYS A 186 7.41 -40.80 12.93
CA CYS A 186 6.28 -40.83 12.00
C CYS A 186 5.80 -39.42 11.62
N SER A 187 5.82 -38.47 12.56
CA SER A 187 5.46 -37.06 12.34
C SER A 187 6.44 -36.35 11.40
N THR A 188 7.75 -36.64 11.52
CA THR A 188 8.77 -36.01 10.66
C THR A 188 8.73 -36.52 9.21
N VAL A 189 8.37 -37.78 8.99
CA VAL A 189 8.17 -38.34 7.64
C VAL A 189 6.89 -37.78 7.00
N ALA A 190 5.82 -37.61 7.78
CA ALA A 190 4.59 -36.98 7.30
C ALA A 190 4.82 -35.51 6.90
N ALA A 191 5.55 -34.74 7.72
CA ALA A 191 5.92 -33.36 7.39
C ALA A 191 6.73 -33.28 6.08
N LYS A 192 7.76 -34.11 5.92
CA LYS A 192 8.55 -34.17 4.67
C LYS A 192 7.72 -34.50 3.43
N ARG A 193 6.66 -35.31 3.57
CA ARG A 193 5.74 -35.62 2.46
C ARG A 193 4.85 -34.44 2.11
N ILE A 194 4.41 -33.68 3.11
CA ILE A 194 3.63 -32.46 2.90
C ILE A 194 4.51 -31.40 2.21
N ASP A 195 5.74 -31.23 2.67
CA ASP A 195 6.69 -30.30 2.07
C ASP A 195 7.01 -30.68 0.61
N ALA A 196 7.25 -31.97 0.34
CA ALA A 196 7.46 -32.46 -1.03
C ALA A 196 6.22 -32.30 -1.92
N ALA A 197 5.02 -32.48 -1.38
CA ALA A 197 3.77 -32.26 -2.11
C ALA A 197 3.52 -30.76 -2.39
N ALA A 198 3.87 -29.88 -1.45
CA ALA A 198 3.78 -28.44 -1.63
C ALA A 198 4.80 -27.95 -2.66
N GLU A 199 6.02 -28.49 -2.66
CA GLU A 199 7.05 -28.18 -3.65
C GLU A 199 6.62 -28.64 -5.06
N LEU A 200 6.02 -29.83 -5.18
CA LEU A 200 5.46 -30.31 -6.44
C LEU A 200 4.32 -29.42 -6.94
N ALA A 201 3.38 -29.05 -6.07
CA ALA A 201 2.26 -28.17 -6.43
C ALA A 201 2.73 -26.76 -6.82
N ALA A 202 3.78 -26.23 -6.17
CA ALA A 202 4.38 -24.96 -6.55
C ALA A 202 5.02 -25.04 -7.95
N LYS A 203 5.69 -26.14 -8.27
CA LYS A 203 6.28 -26.36 -9.60
C LYS A 203 5.24 -26.51 -10.70
N GLU A 204 4.13 -27.18 -10.42
CA GLU A 204 3.00 -27.30 -11.36
C GLU A 204 2.36 -25.93 -11.64
N ALA A 205 2.16 -25.11 -10.60
CA ALA A 205 1.64 -23.75 -10.77
C ALA A 205 2.62 -22.84 -11.55
N GLU A 206 3.92 -22.93 -11.29
CA GLU A 206 4.95 -22.23 -12.09
C GLU A 206 4.87 -22.61 -13.57
N TYR A 207 4.67 -23.90 -13.87
CA TYR A 207 4.55 -24.40 -15.23
C TYR A 207 3.27 -23.90 -15.94
N GLU A 208 2.12 -23.91 -15.25
CA GLU A 208 0.87 -23.38 -15.79
C GLU A 208 0.96 -21.88 -16.12
N VAL A 209 1.63 -21.10 -15.27
CA VAL A 209 1.88 -19.68 -15.52
C VAL A 209 2.71 -19.48 -16.78
N LEU A 210 3.80 -20.23 -16.95
CA LEU A 210 4.64 -20.14 -18.15
C LEU A 210 3.87 -20.46 -19.44
N LEU A 211 2.96 -21.44 -19.39
CA LEU A 211 2.13 -21.83 -20.53
C LEU A 211 1.13 -20.74 -20.91
N GLU A 212 0.53 -20.09 -19.92
CA GLU A 212 -0.38 -18.96 -20.14
C GLU A 212 0.38 -17.71 -20.60
N GLU A 213 1.60 -17.48 -20.12
CA GLU A 213 2.49 -16.43 -20.63
C GLU A 213 2.84 -16.67 -22.11
N GLU A 214 3.22 -17.89 -22.50
CA GLU A 214 3.50 -18.23 -23.90
C GLU A 214 2.28 -17.93 -24.78
N ARG A 215 1.09 -18.40 -24.38
CA ARG A 215 -0.17 -18.13 -25.09
C ARG A 215 -0.47 -16.62 -25.23
N GLN A 216 -0.18 -15.83 -24.20
CA GLN A 216 -0.34 -14.38 -24.24
C GLN A 216 0.67 -13.72 -25.17
N THR A 217 1.93 -14.16 -25.15
CA THR A 217 2.97 -13.63 -26.04
C THR A 217 2.66 -13.90 -27.51
N GLU A 218 2.18 -15.10 -27.86
CA GLU A 218 1.73 -15.41 -29.22
C GLU A 218 0.58 -14.50 -29.67
N ARG A 219 -0.39 -14.25 -28.78
CA ARG A 219 -1.51 -13.34 -29.07
C ARG A 219 -1.03 -11.91 -29.31
N ILE A 220 -0.07 -11.44 -28.52
CA ILE A 220 0.52 -10.10 -28.68
C ILE A 220 1.26 -10.03 -30.02
N GLN A 221 2.11 -11.00 -30.34
CA GLN A 221 2.85 -11.05 -31.60
C GLN A 221 1.93 -11.00 -32.82
N LEU A 222 0.82 -11.75 -32.81
CA LEU A 222 -0.15 -11.73 -33.91
C LEU A 222 -0.80 -10.35 -34.09
N LEU A 223 -1.15 -9.68 -32.99
CA LEU A 223 -1.71 -8.32 -33.04
C LEU A 223 -0.67 -7.30 -33.53
N GLU A 224 0.57 -7.40 -33.09
CA GLU A 224 1.67 -6.54 -33.53
C GLU A 224 1.95 -6.70 -35.02
N GLU A 225 1.98 -7.94 -35.54
CA GLU A 225 2.14 -8.20 -36.97
C GLU A 225 0.98 -7.65 -37.80
N GLN A 226 -0.24 -7.76 -37.30
CA GLN A 226 -1.42 -7.20 -37.97
C GLN A 226 -1.33 -5.67 -38.04
N GLN A 227 -1.00 -5.01 -36.92
CA GLN A 227 -0.81 -3.55 -36.88
C GLN A 227 0.33 -3.11 -37.80
N LYS A 228 1.44 -3.85 -37.83
CA LYS A 228 2.56 -3.55 -38.72
C LYS A 228 2.15 -3.61 -40.19
N ARG A 229 1.41 -4.64 -40.60
CA ARG A 229 0.89 -4.77 -41.97
C ARG A 229 -0.06 -3.63 -42.33
N GLU A 230 -0.92 -3.23 -41.42
CA GLU A 230 -1.86 -2.11 -41.64
C GLU A 230 -1.11 -0.77 -41.79
N LEU A 231 -0.12 -0.50 -40.94
CA LEU A 231 0.72 0.70 -41.04
C LEU A 231 1.52 0.74 -42.33
N GLU A 232 2.05 -0.40 -42.78
CA GLU A 232 2.76 -0.50 -44.06
C GLU A 232 1.83 -0.23 -45.25
N ALA A 233 0.60 -0.74 -45.21
CA ALA A 233 -0.42 -0.47 -46.24
C ALA A 233 -0.80 1.01 -46.29
N GLN A 234 -1.07 1.63 -45.14
CA GLN A 234 -1.37 3.07 -45.05
C GLN A 234 -0.19 3.92 -45.55
N LYS A 235 1.04 3.55 -45.18
CA LYS A 235 2.25 4.25 -45.65
C LYS A 235 2.43 4.13 -47.16
N HIS A 236 2.14 2.97 -47.74
CA HIS A 236 2.19 2.77 -49.18
C HIS A 236 1.11 3.62 -49.90
N GLU A 237 -0.11 3.66 -49.37
CA GLU A 237 -1.18 4.48 -49.92
C GLU A 237 -0.87 5.98 -49.85
N LEU A 238 -0.35 6.46 -48.72
CA LEU A 238 0.09 7.86 -48.59
C LEU A 238 1.19 8.21 -49.59
N LYS A 239 2.17 7.32 -49.81
CA LYS A 239 3.20 7.52 -50.84
C LYS A 239 2.58 7.61 -52.23
N ARG A 240 1.64 6.71 -52.57
CA ARG A 240 0.94 6.72 -53.86
C ARG A 240 0.20 8.05 -54.08
N LEU A 241 -0.57 8.49 -53.08
CA LEU A 241 -1.30 9.76 -53.13
C LEU A 241 -0.37 10.97 -53.24
N ASN A 242 0.78 10.94 -52.56
CA ASN A 242 1.75 12.03 -52.66
C ASN A 242 2.33 12.14 -54.08
N VAL A 243 2.69 11.01 -54.70
CA VAL A 243 3.17 10.98 -56.09
C VAL A 243 2.09 11.49 -57.05
N GLU A 244 0.83 11.09 -56.88
CA GLU A 244 -0.28 11.57 -57.72
C GLU A 244 -0.48 13.09 -57.57
N LYS A 245 -0.42 13.61 -56.34
CA LYS A 245 -0.48 15.04 -56.05
C LYS A 245 0.69 15.79 -56.72
N ASP A 246 1.89 15.24 -56.67
CA ASP A 246 3.08 15.85 -57.27
C ASP A 246 2.98 15.89 -58.81
N ILE A 247 2.47 14.82 -59.44
CA ILE A 247 2.17 14.77 -60.88
C ILE A 247 1.11 15.82 -61.27
N LYS A 248 0.02 15.93 -60.49
CA LYS A 248 -1.01 16.97 -60.73
C LYS A 248 -0.41 18.37 -60.60
N GLY A 249 0.46 18.58 -59.61
CA GLY A 249 1.17 19.84 -59.40
C GLY A 249 2.11 20.21 -60.54
N THR A 250 2.93 19.27 -61.04
CA THR A 250 3.79 19.51 -62.21
C THR A 250 2.97 19.74 -63.48
N ARG A 251 1.89 18.98 -63.70
CA ARG A 251 0.99 19.20 -64.84
C ARG A 251 0.36 20.59 -64.83
N ALA A 252 -0.10 21.06 -63.67
CA ALA A 252 -0.65 22.40 -63.54
C ALA A 252 0.39 23.49 -63.85
N ARG A 253 1.62 23.37 -63.32
CA ARG A 253 2.73 24.27 -63.65
C ARG A 253 3.04 24.28 -65.14
N TYR A 254 3.13 23.11 -65.77
CA TYR A 254 3.35 22.99 -67.21
C TYR A 254 2.28 23.74 -68.03
N ILE A 255 1.00 23.57 -67.69
CA ILE A 255 -0.10 24.27 -68.38
C ILE A 255 0.03 25.79 -68.24
N ILE A 256 0.36 26.28 -67.04
CA ILE A 256 0.55 27.72 -66.79
C ILE A 256 1.72 28.26 -67.64
N ASP A 257 2.87 27.58 -67.60
CA ASP A 257 4.06 28.00 -68.35
C ASP A 257 3.83 27.96 -69.86
N HIS A 258 3.13 26.94 -70.35
CA HIS A 258 2.75 26.82 -71.77
C HIS A 258 1.80 27.94 -72.20
N ASN A 259 0.78 28.24 -71.40
CA ASN A 259 -0.16 29.33 -71.70
C ASN A 259 0.51 30.71 -71.63
N MET A 260 1.42 30.92 -70.68
CA MET A 260 2.20 32.16 -70.55
C MET A 260 3.16 32.37 -71.72
N THR A 261 3.80 31.32 -72.22
CA THR A 261 4.68 31.40 -73.40
C THR A 261 3.88 31.67 -74.68
N CYS A 262 2.74 31.02 -74.89
CA CYS A 262 1.84 31.29 -76.01
C CYS A 262 1.28 32.74 -76.00
N SER A 263 0.91 33.26 -74.82
CA SER A 263 0.49 34.65 -74.70
C SER A 263 1.63 35.63 -75.01
N LYS A 264 2.85 35.37 -74.53
CA LYS A 264 4.03 36.19 -74.82
C LYS A 264 4.38 36.22 -76.31
N THR A 265 4.33 35.08 -77.00
CA THR A 265 4.60 35.02 -78.45
C THR A 265 3.51 35.72 -79.26
N ALA A 266 2.23 35.59 -78.86
CA ALA A 266 1.13 36.32 -79.50
C ALA A 266 1.28 37.85 -79.34
N VAL A 267 1.63 38.33 -78.14
CA VAL A 267 1.89 39.75 -77.89
C VAL A 267 3.10 40.26 -78.68
N ALA A 268 4.17 39.47 -78.79
CA ALA A 268 5.33 39.82 -79.60
C ALA A 268 4.99 39.92 -81.10
N GLY A 269 4.22 38.96 -81.63
CA GLY A 269 3.76 38.98 -83.03
C GLY A 269 2.84 40.16 -83.36
N MET A 270 1.97 40.55 -82.42
CA MET A 270 1.16 41.76 -82.60
C MET A 270 2.01 43.03 -82.62
N ARG A 271 3.03 43.13 -81.75
CA ARG A 271 3.95 44.28 -81.73
C ARG A 271 4.74 44.43 -83.03
N THR A 272 5.26 43.33 -83.59
CA THR A 272 5.99 43.38 -84.87
C THR A 272 5.09 43.76 -86.04
N CYS A 273 3.85 43.25 -86.09
CA CYS A 273 2.88 43.64 -87.12
C CYS A 273 2.51 45.13 -87.05
N VAL A 274 2.34 45.67 -85.85
CA VAL A 274 2.09 47.11 -85.63
C VAL A 274 3.31 47.94 -86.05
N GLN A 275 4.53 47.54 -85.67
CA GLN A 275 5.75 48.24 -86.11
C GLN A 275 5.91 48.23 -87.63
N LEU A 276 5.67 47.10 -88.31
CA LEU A 276 5.75 47.00 -89.76
C LEU A 276 4.70 47.90 -90.45
N LYS A 277 3.48 47.96 -89.92
CA LYS A 277 2.44 48.89 -90.43
C LYS A 277 2.80 50.36 -90.23
N ILE A 278 3.47 50.72 -89.13
CA ILE A 278 3.94 52.08 -88.90
C ILE A 278 5.06 52.43 -89.89
N GLN A 279 6.03 51.54 -90.09
CA GLN A 279 7.14 51.74 -91.04
C GLN A 279 6.65 51.89 -92.49
N PHE A 280 5.68 51.08 -92.91
CA PHE A 280 5.10 51.14 -94.26
C PHE A 280 4.28 52.41 -94.53
N LYS A 281 3.88 53.15 -93.50
CA LYS A 281 3.08 54.37 -93.62
C LYS A 281 3.90 55.66 -93.55
N ILE A 282 5.21 55.54 -93.29
CA ILE A 282 6.17 56.66 -93.19
C ILE A 282 7.02 56.79 -94.47
N GLN A 283 6.95 55.81 -95.38
CA GLN A 283 7.45 55.93 -96.77
C GLN A 283 6.35 56.45 -97.71
#